data_AF-A0A3D4GFH9-F1
#
_entry.id   AF-A0A3D4GFH9-F1
#
_cell.length_a   1.000
_cell.length_b   1.000
_cell.length_c   1.000
_cell.angle_alpha   90.00
_cell.angle_beta   90.00
_cell.angle_gamma   90.00
#
_symmetry.space_group_name_H-M   'P 1'
#
loop_
_entity.id
_entity.type
_entity.pdbx_description
1 polymer ?
#
loop_
_entity_poly.entity_id
_entity_poly.type
_entity_poly.pdbx_seq_one_letter_code
_entity_poly.pdbx_strand_id
1 'polypeptide(L)'
;MAVRIICINKSEGYHENPHEAVSYYGWENEMTKERGRTDRVTMVKFMKEGGSAYVTDRFEKKVYCQVKKSSRGTEFLQTTSDGRLTNNLLELLECR
;
A
#
# COMPACT_ATOMS: atom_id res chain seq x y z
N MET A 1 -12.72 -4.54 -7.33
CA MET A 1 -12.58 -3.06 -7.35
C MET A 1 -11.10 -2.72 -7.18
N ALA A 2 -10.55 -1.79 -7.95
CA ALA A 2 -9.12 -1.45 -7.89
C ALA A 2 -8.90 0.00 -7.41
N VAL A 3 -7.96 0.18 -6.49
CA VAL A 3 -7.55 1.49 -5.98
C VAL A 3 -6.06 1.72 -6.24
N ARG A 4 -5.72 2.95 -6.64
CA ARG A 4 -4.35 3.43 -6.76
C ARG A 4 -3.92 4.03 -5.42
N ILE A 5 -2.87 3.53 -4.80
CA ILE A 5 -2.26 4.19 -3.65
C ILE A 5 -1.42 5.36 -4.16
N ILE A 6 -1.73 6.55 -3.68
CA ILE A 6 -1.13 7.82 -4.14
C ILE A 6 -0.21 8.44 -3.08
N CYS A 7 -0.39 8.09 -1.81
CA CYS A 7 0.44 8.51 -0.70
C CYS A 7 0.32 7.50 0.45
N ILE A 8 1.28 7.52 1.36
CA ILE A 8 1.24 6.71 2.59
C ILE A 8 1.49 7.61 3.80
N ASN A 9 1.25 7.14 5.01
CA ASN A 9 1.93 7.69 6.17
C ASN A 9 2.68 6.61 6.92
N LYS A 10 3.88 6.94 7.39
CA LYS A 10 4.71 6.05 8.20
C LYS A 10 4.60 6.45 9.66
N SER A 11 4.47 5.46 10.55
CA SER A 11 4.64 5.65 11.98
C SER A 11 6.11 5.88 12.30
N GLU A 12 6.38 6.77 13.25
CA GLU A 12 7.71 6.95 13.80
C GLU A 12 8.08 5.77 14.70
N GLY A 13 9.33 5.30 14.62
CA GLY A 13 9.85 4.20 15.44
C GLY A 13 10.68 3.19 14.67
N TYR A 14 11.26 2.22 15.41
CA TYR A 14 11.98 1.10 14.81
C TYR A 14 10.99 0.04 14.30
N HIS A 15 11.08 -0.26 13.00
CA HIS A 15 10.31 -1.32 12.36
C HIS A 15 11.28 -2.25 11.64
N GLU A 16 11.23 -3.55 11.95
CA GLU A 16 12.09 -4.57 11.30
C GLU A 16 11.84 -4.63 9.79
N ASN A 17 10.58 -4.40 9.38
CA ASN A 17 10.20 -4.18 7.99
C ASN A 17 9.59 -2.78 7.84
N PRO A 18 10.15 -1.90 6.99
CA PRO A 18 9.62 -0.54 6.81
C PRO A 18 8.17 -0.50 6.29
N HIS A 19 7.70 -1.57 5.64
CA HIS A 19 6.30 -1.67 5.22
C HIS A 19 5.33 -1.85 6.40
N GLU A 20 5.79 -2.41 7.53
CA GLU A 20 5.02 -2.46 8.78
C GLU A 20 4.89 -1.08 9.44
N ALA A 21 5.74 -0.12 9.06
CA ALA A 21 5.61 1.25 9.53
C ALA A 21 4.44 1.98 8.86
N VAL A 22 3.89 1.47 7.76
CA VAL A 22 2.80 2.17 7.08
C VAL A 22 1.53 2.12 7.93
N SER A 23 1.08 3.28 8.38
CA SER A 23 -0.09 3.46 9.25
C SER A 23 -1.35 3.83 8.45
N TYR A 24 -1.19 4.64 7.40
CA TYR A 24 -2.26 5.08 6.52
C TYR A 24 -1.92 4.94 5.05
N TYR A 25 -2.96 4.71 4.25
CA TYR A 25 -2.92 4.64 2.81
C TYR A 25 -3.90 5.66 2.23
N GLY A 26 -3.37 6.64 1.51
CA GLY A 26 -4.20 7.50 0.65
C GLY A 26 -4.38 6.82 -0.70
N TRP A 27 -5.62 6.72 -1.14
CA TRP A 27 -5.99 5.98 -2.33
C TRP A 27 -6.94 6.76 -3.23
N GLU A 28 -6.92 6.42 -4.51
CA GLU A 28 -7.84 6.91 -5.53
C GLU A 28 -8.48 5.71 -6.24
N ASN A 29 -9.80 5.68 -6.33
CA ASN A 29 -10.53 4.67 -7.07
C ASN A 29 -10.32 4.86 -8.57
N GLU A 30 -9.86 3.82 -9.24
CA GLU A 30 -9.51 3.92 -10.66
C GLU A 30 -10.71 4.27 -11.55
N MET A 31 -11.90 3.75 -11.21
CA MET A 31 -13.14 3.91 -11.98
C MET A 31 -13.86 5.21 -11.65
N THR A 32 -14.08 5.49 -10.35
CA THR A 32 -14.90 6.64 -9.93
C THR A 32 -14.10 7.92 -9.72
N LYS A 33 -12.76 7.84 -9.68
CA LYS A 33 -11.85 8.94 -9.30
C LYS A 33 -12.05 9.46 -7.87
N GLU A 34 -12.83 8.75 -7.06
CA GLU A 34 -13.00 9.04 -5.65
C GLU A 34 -11.68 8.86 -4.91
N ARG A 35 -11.38 9.78 -3.99
CA ARG A 35 -10.17 9.72 -3.15
C ARG A 35 -10.55 9.49 -1.70
N GLY A 36 -9.73 8.73 -1.01
CA GLY A 36 -9.92 8.45 0.40
C GLY A 36 -8.61 8.20 1.12
N ARG A 37 -8.70 8.14 2.44
CA ARG A 37 -7.60 7.74 3.33
C ARG A 37 -8.13 6.69 4.29
N THR A 38 -7.40 5.59 4.41
CA THR A 38 -7.76 4.49 5.31
C THR A 38 -6.54 4.06 6.10
N ASP A 39 -6.74 3.58 7.32
CA ASP A 39 -5.69 2.95 8.10
C ASP A 39 -5.28 1.59 7.50
N ARG A 40 -4.15 1.06 7.97
CA ARG A 40 -3.62 -0.22 7.50
C ARG A 40 -4.57 -1.39 7.65
N VAL A 41 -5.30 -1.50 8.77
CA VAL A 41 -6.18 -2.65 9.02
C VAL A 41 -7.33 -2.64 8.02
N THR A 42 -7.93 -1.46 7.78
CA THR A 42 -8.99 -1.28 6.80
C THR A 42 -8.52 -1.60 5.37
N MET A 43 -7.34 -1.12 4.97
CA MET A 43 -6.79 -1.40 3.63
C MET A 43 -6.45 -2.89 3.44
N VAL A 44 -5.87 -3.54 4.45
CA VAL A 44 -5.61 -4.99 4.43
C VAL A 44 -6.92 -5.77 4.30
N LYS A 45 -7.94 -5.40 5.07
CA LYS A 45 -9.26 -6.03 5.00
C LYS A 45 -9.88 -5.90 3.61
N PHE A 46 -9.85 -4.70 3.02
CA PHE A 46 -10.31 -4.45 1.64
C PHE A 46 -9.62 -5.39 0.64
N MET A 47 -8.30 -5.56 0.74
CA MET A 47 -7.57 -6.46 -0.16
C MET A 47 -7.94 -7.94 0.05
N LYS A 48 -8.21 -8.36 1.28
CA LYS A 48 -8.66 -9.73 1.58
C LYS A 48 -10.07 -10.01 1.09
N GLU A 49 -10.93 -9.00 1.02
CA GLU A 49 -12.31 -9.09 0.53
C GLU A 49 -12.42 -9.07 -1.02
N GLY A 50 -11.29 -9.15 -1.73
CA GLY A 50 -11.25 -9.15 -3.20
C GLY A 50 -11.01 -7.77 -3.82
N GLY A 51 -10.67 -6.78 -3.01
CA GLY A 51 -10.13 -5.50 -3.46
C GLY A 51 -8.71 -5.65 -4.00
N SER A 52 -8.34 -4.77 -4.94
CA SER A 52 -6.99 -4.70 -5.48
C SER A 52 -6.40 -3.32 -5.21
N ALA A 53 -5.16 -3.27 -4.74
CA ALA A 53 -4.40 -2.04 -4.56
C ALA A 53 -3.15 -2.07 -5.45
N TYR A 54 -2.78 -0.93 -6.04
CA TYR A 54 -1.57 -0.79 -6.82
C TYR A 54 -0.93 0.58 -6.64
N VAL A 55 0.36 0.69 -6.91
CA VAL A 55 1.07 1.97 -7.06
C VAL A 55 1.48 2.14 -8.51
N THR A 56 1.81 3.38 -8.88
CA THR A 56 2.45 3.65 -10.16
C THR A 56 3.92 3.95 -9.91
N ASP A 57 4.81 3.22 -10.59
CA ASP A 57 6.25 3.48 -10.56
C ASP A 57 6.59 4.78 -11.33
N ARG A 58 7.83 5.26 -11.20
CA ARG A 58 8.40 6.42 -11.90
C ARG A 58 8.30 6.38 -13.43
N PHE A 59 8.10 5.19 -14.00
CA PHE A 59 7.89 4.95 -15.43
C PHE A 59 6.41 4.78 -15.80
N GLU A 60 5.49 5.22 -14.94
CA GLU A 60 4.04 5.07 -15.11
C GLU A 60 3.53 3.61 -15.18
N LYS A 61 4.38 2.63 -14.87
CA LYS A 61 4.02 1.21 -14.80
C LYS A 61 3.20 0.93 -13.54
N LYS A 62 2.08 0.20 -13.70
CA LYS A 62 1.28 -0.30 -12.57
C LYS A 62 2.01 -1.42 -11.85
N VAL A 63 2.17 -1.29 -10.53
CA VAL A 63 2.77 -2.29 -9.66
C VAL A 63 1.79 -2.63 -8.56
N TYR A 64 1.34 -3.89 -8.53
CA TYR A 64 0.31 -4.32 -7.58
C TYR A 64 0.88 -4.52 -6.18
N CYS A 65 0.08 -4.16 -5.18
CA CYS A 65 0.32 -4.48 -3.79
C CYS A 65 -0.19 -5.89 -3.49
N GLN A 66 0.44 -6.55 -2.53
CA GLN A 66 -0.06 -7.77 -1.91
C GLN A 66 -0.05 -7.62 -0.40
N VAL A 67 -0.98 -8.31 0.26
CA VAL A 67 -0.95 -8.42 1.72
C VAL A 67 0.17 -9.37 2.11
N LYS A 68 1.11 -8.88 2.91
CA LYS A 68 2.16 -9.67 3.54
C LYS A 68 1.95 -9.68 5.05
N LYS A 69 2.49 -10.71 5.69
CA LYS A 69 2.43 -10.91 7.12
C LYS A 69 3.86 -11.01 7.65
N SER A 70 4.17 -10.25 8.69
CA SER A 70 5.46 -10.33 9.37
C SER A 70 5.59 -11.59 10.21
N SER A 71 6.82 -11.91 10.63
CA SER A 71 7.11 -12.97 11.60
C SER A 71 6.33 -12.78 12.92
N ARG A 72 6.04 -11.53 13.29
CA ARG A 72 5.28 -11.12 14.49
C ARG A 72 3.76 -11.12 14.26
N GLY A 73 3.31 -11.43 13.05
CA GLY A 73 1.91 -11.55 12.68
C GLY A 73 1.23 -10.26 12.22
N THR A 74 1.97 -9.16 12.08
CA THR A 74 1.45 -7.89 11.55
C THR A 74 1.24 -7.99 10.06
N GLU A 75 0.04 -7.64 9.60
CA GLU A 75 -0.30 -7.63 8.18
C GLU A 75 -0.16 -6.23 7.59
N PHE A 76 0.44 -6.13 6.41
CA PHE A 76 0.75 -4.87 5.73
C PHE A 76 0.75 -5.05 4.20
N LEU A 77 0.69 -3.95 3.48
CA LEU A 77 0.82 -3.96 2.02
C LEU A 77 2.28 -3.89 1.61
N GLN A 78 2.65 -4.70 0.62
CA GLN A 78 3.95 -4.64 -0.03
C GLN A 78 3.80 -4.74 -1.55
N THR A 79 4.50 -3.88 -2.28
CA THR A 79 4.51 -3.89 -3.75
C THR A 79 5.31 -5.05 -4.30
N THR A 80 4.76 -5.72 -5.31
CA THR A 80 5.44 -6.80 -6.04
C THR A 80 5.46 -6.43 -7.52
N SER A 81 6.66 -6.28 -8.08
CA SER A 81 6.88 -6.01 -9.50
C SER A 81 7.67 -7.15 -10.12
N ASP A 82 7.13 -7.80 -11.14
CA ASP A 82 7.80 -8.88 -11.89
C ASP A 82 8.39 -9.99 -10.97
N GLY A 83 7.66 -10.35 -9.91
CA GLY A 83 8.08 -11.37 -8.93
C GLY A 83 9.13 -10.90 -7.91
N ARG A 84 9.55 -9.64 -7.96
CA ARG A 84 10.47 -9.02 -7.01
C ARG A 84 9.73 -8.07 -6.07
N LEU A 85 10.05 -8.15 -4.79
CA LEU A 85 9.61 -7.16 -3.81
C LEU A 85 10.32 -5.84 -4.13
N THR A 86 9.54 -4.81 -4.47
CA THR A 86 10.07 -3.47 -4.75
C THR A 86 9.57 -2.48 -3.71
N ASN A 87 10.34 -1.42 -3.48
CA ASN A 87 10.03 -0.40 -2.48
C ASN A 87 9.10 0.72 -3.00
N ASN A 88 8.47 0.54 -4.17
CA ASN A 88 7.67 1.56 -4.84
C ASN A 88 6.56 2.14 -3.93
N LEU A 89 6.02 1.34 -3.01
CA LEU A 89 5.07 1.81 -1.99
C LEU A 89 5.71 2.77 -0.98
N LEU A 90 6.94 2.49 -0.53
CA LEU A 90 7.68 3.30 0.44
C LEU A 90 8.29 4.56 -0.17
N GLU A 91 8.42 4.60 -1.50
CA GLU A 91 8.83 5.76 -2.28
C GLU A 91 7.72 6.81 -2.44
N LEU A 92 6.48 6.46 -2.08
CA LEU A 92 5.37 7.42 -2.08
C LEU A 92 5.58 8.51 -1.03
N LEU A 93 5.13 9.71 -1.37
CA LEU A 93 5.10 10.85 -0.47
C LEU A 93 4.15 10.60 0.72
N GLU A 94 4.41 11.32 1.80
CA GLU A 94 3.51 11.35 2.95
C GLU A 94 2.16 12.00 2.55
N CYS A 95 1.04 11.41 2.96
CA CYS A 95 -0.26 12.03 2.76
C CYS A 95 -0.33 13.37 3.51
N ARG A 96 -0.84 14.41 2.84
CA ARG A 96 -1.08 15.75 3.40
C ARG A 96 -2.51 15.90 3.92
#